data_AF-S7X8H4-F1
#
_entry.id   AF-S7X8H4-F1
#
_cell.length_a   1.000
_cell.length_b   1.000
_cell.length_c   1.000
_cell.angle_alpha   90.00
_cell.angle_beta   90.00
_cell.angle_gamma   90.00
#
_symmetry.space_group_name_H-M   'P 1'
#
loop_
_entity.id
_entity.type
_entity.pdbx_description
1 polymer ?
#
loop_
_entity_poly.entity_id
_entity_poly.type
_entity_poly.pdbx_seq_one_letter_code
_entity_poly.pdbx_strand_id
1 'polypeptide(L)'
;MNYKNITIAGSGVLGYQIAFQTAFHGFHVTVYDINDAVLDKAKSKFSSLSEGYKKDLNATQQQLDKTKQNLSYTSDLAASVKNADLLIEAIPENPK
;
A
#
# COMPACT_ATOMS: atom_id res chain seq x y z
N MET A 1 -13.75 -12.72 10.67
CA MET A 1 -12.27 -12.64 10.76
C MET A 1 -11.91 -11.19 11.07
N ASN A 2 -10.90 -10.95 11.91
CA ASN A 2 -10.51 -9.60 12.35
C ASN A 2 -9.12 -9.26 11.78
N TYR A 3 -9.09 -8.68 10.59
CA TYR A 3 -7.85 -8.28 9.92
C TYR A 3 -7.42 -6.88 10.36
N LYS A 4 -6.12 -6.68 10.61
CA LYS A 4 -5.54 -5.38 10.99
C LYS A 4 -4.28 -5.05 10.19
N ASN A 5 -3.41 -6.03 9.99
CA ASN A 5 -2.14 -5.89 9.28
C ASN A 5 -2.25 -6.56 7.92
N ILE A 6 -2.08 -5.80 6.85
CA ILE A 6 -2.23 -6.25 5.47
C ILE A 6 -0.90 -6.05 4.74
N THR A 7 -0.42 -7.09 4.08
CA THR A 7 0.75 -6.97 3.21
C THR A 7 0.30 -6.93 1.76
N ILE A 8 0.86 -5.98 1.01
CA ILE A 8 0.68 -5.89 -0.45
C ILE A 8 2.01 -6.24 -1.09
N ALA A 9 2.08 -7.37 -1.80
CA ALA A 9 3.26 -7.76 -2.57
C ALA A 9 3.17 -7.19 -3.99
N GLY A 10 4.10 -6.29 -4.32
CA GLY A 10 4.11 -5.53 -5.55
C GLY A 10 3.68 -4.09 -5.33
N SER A 11 4.48 -3.14 -5.81
CA SER A 11 4.23 -1.69 -5.71
C SER A 11 4.02 -1.03 -7.08
N GLY A 12 3.77 -1.84 -8.11
CA GLY A 12 3.36 -1.40 -9.44
C GLY A 12 1.98 -0.73 -9.44
N VAL A 13 1.41 -0.51 -10.64
CA VAL A 13 0.21 0.33 -10.80
C VAL A 13 -0.95 -0.09 -9.90
N LEU A 14 -1.29 -1.37 -9.87
CA LEU A 14 -2.38 -1.87 -9.02
C LEU A 14 -1.95 -1.94 -7.55
N GLY A 15 -0.74 -2.42 -7.28
CA GLY A 15 -0.22 -2.60 -5.92
C GLY A 15 -0.27 -1.32 -5.08
N TYR A 16 0.22 -0.19 -5.60
CA TYR A 16 0.18 1.06 -4.83
C TYR A 16 -1.24 1.59 -4.60
N GLN A 17 -2.18 1.34 -5.53
CA GLN A 17 -3.57 1.76 -5.41
C GLN A 17 -4.32 0.92 -4.37
N ILE A 18 -4.10 -0.40 -4.39
CA ILE A 18 -4.63 -1.31 -3.37
C ILE A 18 -4.07 -0.90 -2.01
N ALA A 19 -2.76 -0.73 -1.89
CA ALA A 19 -2.12 -0.31 -0.63
C ALA A 19 -2.72 0.98 -0.08
N PHE A 20 -2.89 2.00 -0.92
CA PHE A 20 -3.47 3.27 -0.50
C PHE A 20 -4.92 3.14 -0.06
N GLN A 21 -5.76 2.43 -0.83
CA GLN A 21 -7.17 2.21 -0.48
C GLN A 21 -7.29 1.43 0.83
N THR A 22 -6.52 0.36 1.00
CA THR A 22 -6.52 -0.43 2.23
C THR A 22 -6.08 0.42 3.43
N ALA A 23 -5.03 1.23 3.30
CA ALA A 23 -4.58 2.11 4.37
C ALA A 23 -5.59 3.24 4.67
N PHE A 24 -6.29 3.75 3.65
CA PHE A 24 -7.32 4.78 3.78
C PHE A 24 -8.52 4.31 4.61
N HIS A 25 -8.85 3.02 4.51
CA HIS A 25 -9.87 2.37 5.34
C HIS A 25 -9.37 1.92 6.72
N GLY A 26 -8.17 2.32 7.12
CA GLY A 26 -7.71 2.22 8.51
C GLY A 26 -6.91 0.97 8.86
N PHE A 27 -6.52 0.16 7.88
CA PHE A 27 -5.63 -0.98 8.10
C PHE A 27 -4.15 -0.54 8.13
N HIS A 28 -3.32 -1.27 8.87
CA HIS A 28 -1.87 -1.12 8.78
C HIS A 28 -1.36 -1.88 7.56
N VAL A 29 -0.71 -1.19 6.64
CA VAL A 29 -0.31 -1.74 5.35
C VAL A 29 1.21 -1.78 5.24
N THR A 30 1.75 -2.94 4.91
CA THR A 30 3.14 -3.10 4.51
C THR A 30 3.21 -3.38 3.01
N VAL A 31 3.82 -2.46 2.26
CA VAL A 31 4.07 -2.62 0.82
C VAL A 31 5.44 -3.27 0.64
N TYR A 32 5.44 -4.44 0.02
CA TYR A 32 6.64 -5.19 -0.33
C TYR A 32 6.94 -5.07 -1.82
N ASP A 33 8.22 -4.89 -2.16
CA ASP A 33 8.72 -5.01 -3.53
C ASP A 33 10.18 -5.50 -3.52
N ILE A 34 10.72 -5.89 -4.66
CA ILE A 34 12.04 -6.54 -4.75
C ILE A 34 13.23 -5.62 -4.46
N ASN A 35 13.03 -4.30 -4.49
CA ASN A 35 14.07 -3.31 -4.13
C ASN A 35 13.47 -1.94 -3.78
N ASP A 36 14.27 -1.13 -3.08
CA ASP A 36 13.86 0.18 -2.57
C ASP A 36 13.59 1.20 -3.69
N ALA A 37 14.27 1.10 -4.83
CA ALA A 37 14.08 2.02 -5.95
C ALA A 37 12.67 1.90 -6.58
N VAL A 38 12.07 0.71 -6.57
CA VAL A 38 10.68 0.52 -7.02
C VAL A 38 9.70 1.05 -5.97
N LEU A 39 9.97 0.79 -4.69
CA LEU A 39 9.15 1.32 -3.57
C LEU A 39 9.11 2.86 -3.57
N ASP A 40 10.23 3.53 -3.84
CA ASP A 40 10.29 4.99 -3.90
C ASP A 40 9.49 5.57 -5.07
N LYS A 41 9.45 4.87 -6.21
CA LYS A 41 8.56 5.24 -7.32
C LYS A 41 7.11 5.15 -6.90
N ALA A 42 6.71 4.12 -6.15
CA ALA A 42 5.34 3.99 -5.65
C ALA A 42 4.96 5.11 -4.68
N LYS A 43 5.84 5.45 -3.73
CA LYS A 43 5.65 6.58 -2.79
C LYS A 43 5.40 7.90 -3.52
N SER A 44 6.10 8.16 -4.64
CA SER A 44 5.91 9.38 -5.42
C SER A 44 4.48 9.55 -5.99
N LYS A 45 3.73 8.45 -6.16
CA LYS A 45 2.37 8.46 -6.72
C LYS A 45 1.30 8.81 -5.68
N PHE A 46 1.63 8.78 -4.40
CA PHE A 46 0.66 8.99 -3.32
C PHE A 46 0.07 10.39 -3.30
N SER A 47 0.86 11.41 -3.68
CA SER A 47 0.35 12.77 -3.78
C SER A 47 -0.77 12.87 -4.82
N SER A 48 -0.59 12.24 -5.99
CA SER A 48 -1.61 12.22 -7.03
C SER A 48 -2.87 11.47 -6.60
N LEU A 49 -2.73 10.33 -5.90
CA LEU A 49 -3.86 9.60 -5.35
C LEU A 49 -4.61 10.41 -4.29
N SER A 50 -3.88 11.10 -3.43
CA SER A 50 -4.47 11.94 -2.38
C SER A 50 -5.37 13.01 -2.99
N GLU A 51 -4.93 13.67 -4.07
CA GLU A 51 -5.75 14.65 -4.79
C GLU A 51 -6.97 14.01 -5.47
N GLY A 52 -6.82 12.81 -6.04
CA GLY A 52 -7.96 12.03 -6.54
C GLY A 52 -8.99 11.73 -5.45
N TYR A 53 -8.55 11.32 -4.26
CA TYR A 53 -9.46 11.01 -3.15
C TYR A 53 -10.14 12.26 -2.58
N LYS A 54 -9.45 13.42 -2.56
CA LYS A 54 -10.10 14.70 -2.22
C LYS A 54 -11.23 15.02 -3.19
N LYS A 55 -10.95 14.89 -4.49
CA LYS A 55 -11.88 15.25 -5.56
C LYS A 55 -13.07 14.29 -5.65
N ASP A 56 -12.80 12.99 -5.64
CA ASP A 56 -13.78 11.96 -6.02
C ASP A 56 -14.49 11.37 -4.79
N LEU A 57 -13.84 11.39 -3.62
CA LEU A 57 -14.36 10.79 -2.38
C LEU A 57 -14.55 11.81 -1.24
N ASN A 58 -14.33 13.11 -1.50
CA ASN A 58 -14.35 14.17 -0.47
C ASN A 58 -13.46 13.86 0.74
N ALA A 59 -12.34 13.19 0.51
CA ALA A 59 -11.41 12.83 1.59
C ALA A 59 -10.84 14.09 2.25
N THR A 60 -10.89 14.13 3.59
CA THR A 60 -10.29 15.20 4.38
C THR A 60 -8.77 15.05 4.44
N GLN A 61 -8.06 16.16 4.68
CA GLN A 61 -6.61 16.11 4.87
C GLN A 61 -6.21 15.19 6.03
N GLN A 62 -6.99 15.17 7.11
CA GLN A 62 -6.77 14.29 8.25
C GLN A 62 -6.86 12.79 7.88
N GLN A 63 -7.80 12.40 7.03
CA GLN A 63 -7.90 11.02 6.54
C GLN A 63 -6.68 10.63 5.71
N LEU A 64 -6.20 11.54 4.86
CA LEU A 64 -5.03 11.31 4.00
C LEU A 64 -3.74 11.24 4.82
N ASP A 65 -3.61 12.07 5.84
CA ASP A 65 -2.45 12.03 6.75
C ASP A 65 -2.43 10.72 7.54
N LYS A 66 -3.59 10.27 8.04
CA LYS A 66 -3.73 8.96 8.68
C LYS A 66 -3.42 7.80 7.72
N THR A 67 -3.84 7.92 6.46
CA THR A 67 -3.52 6.94 5.41
C THR A 67 -2.02 6.79 5.24
N LYS A 68 -1.28 7.90 5.19
CA LYS A 68 0.19 7.87 5.09
C LYS A 68 0.83 7.24 6.32
N GLN A 69 0.33 7.51 7.52
CA GLN A 69 0.83 6.91 8.77
C GLN A 69 0.61 5.40 8.82
N ASN A 70 -0.42 4.90 8.13
CA ASN A 70 -0.73 3.48 8.05
C ASN A 70 0.15 2.72 7.05
N LEU A 71 0.98 3.40 6.25
CA LEU A 71 1.77 2.80 5.18
C LEU A 71 3.23 2.64 5.58
N SER A 72 3.72 1.41 5.45
CA SER A 72 5.11 1.01 5.64
C SER A 72 5.63 0.31 4.38
N TYR A 73 6.95 0.28 4.19
CA TYR A 73 7.57 -0.24 2.98
C TYR A 73 8.79 -1.08 3.35
N THR A 74 9.02 -2.18 2.66
CA THR A 74 10.20 -3.01 2.86
C THR A 74 10.53 -3.80 1.60
N SER A 75 11.82 -4.03 1.34
CA SER A 75 12.31 -4.96 0.32
C SER A 75 12.66 -6.34 0.86
N ASP A 76 12.44 -6.57 2.16
CA ASP A 76 12.55 -7.87 2.83
C ASP A 76 11.18 -8.55 2.90
N LEU A 77 11.04 -9.68 2.19
CA LEU A 77 9.82 -10.49 2.15
C LEU A 77 9.50 -11.12 3.52
N ALA A 78 10.50 -11.61 4.24
CA ALA A 78 10.29 -12.24 5.54
C ALA A 78 9.80 -11.20 6.55
N ALA A 79 10.35 -9.99 6.50
CA ALA A 79 9.87 -8.86 7.31
C ALA A 79 8.44 -8.44 6.93
N SER A 80 8.11 -8.44 5.63
CA SER A 80 6.80 -7.97 5.15
C SER A 80 5.64 -8.86 5.58
N VAL A 81 5.85 -10.17 5.72
CA VAL A 81 4.79 -11.12 6.08
C VAL A 81 4.77 -11.48 7.57
N LYS A 82 5.79 -11.07 8.35
CA LYS A 82 5.99 -11.48 9.74
C LYS A 82 4.75 -11.34 10.64
N ASN A 83 4.00 -10.25 10.47
CA ASN A 83 2.82 -9.94 11.27
C ASN A 83 1.55 -9.77 10.42
N ALA A 84 1.58 -10.23 9.16
CA ALA A 84 0.48 -10.02 8.23
C ALA A 84 -0.69 -10.96 8.55
N ASP A 85 -1.89 -10.40 8.65
CA ASP A 85 -3.12 -11.20 8.78
C ASP A 85 -3.67 -11.60 7.39
N LEU A 86 -3.34 -10.82 6.36
CA LEU A 86 -3.70 -11.04 4.96
C LEU A 86 -2.56 -10.56 4.05
N LEU A 87 -2.24 -11.35 3.03
CA LEU A 87 -1.38 -10.97 1.92
C LEU A 87 -2.23 -10.80 0.66
N ILE A 88 -2.08 -9.67 -0.04
CA ILE A 88 -2.63 -9.43 -1.36
C ILE A 88 -1.46 -9.32 -2.33
N GLU A 89 -1.47 -10.16 -3.37
CA GLU A 89 -0.43 -10.22 -4.38
C GLU A 89 -0.85 -9.37 -5.60
N ALA A 90 0.06 -8.52 -6.08
CA ALA A 90 -0.11 -7.62 -7.23
C ALA A 90 1.24 -7.40 -7.97
N ILE A 91 1.92 -8.49 -8.30
CA ILE A 91 3.19 -8.59 -9.03
C ILE A 91 2.92 -8.88 -10.53
N PRO A 92 3.94 -8.90 -11.40
CA PRO A 92 3.75 -9.21 -12.81
C PRO A 92 3.12 -10.58 -13.06
N GLU A 93 2.17 -10.61 -14.00
CA GLU A 93 1.43 -11.78 -14.48
C GLU A 93 2.34 -12.72 -15.30
N ASN A 94 3.27 -13.42 -14.64
CA ASN A 94 4.15 -14.40 -15.27
C ASN A 94 3.99 -15.80 -14.64
N PRO A 95 3.18 -16.68 -15.24
CA PRO A 95 2.95 -18.04 -14.73
C PRO A 95 4.02 -19.06 -15.15
N LYS A 96 5.03 -18.64 -15.94
CA LYS A 96 6.06 -19.54 -16.46
C LYS A 96 7.14 -19.86 -15.43
#